data_AF-A0AAW9IXB8-F1
#
_entry.id   AF-A0AAW9IXB8-F1
#
_cell.length_a   1.000
_cell.length_b   1.000
_cell.length_c   1.000
_cell.angle_alpha   90.00
_cell.angle_beta   90.00
_cell.angle_gamma   90.00
#
_symmetry.space_group_name_H-M   'P 1'
#
loop_
_entity.id
_entity.type
_entity.pdbx_description
1 polymer ?
#
loop_
_entity_poly.entity_id
_entity_poly.type
_entity_poly.pdbx_seq_one_letter_code
_entity_poly.pdbx_strand_id
1 'polypeptide(L)'
;MFQFETQLKKLKHEVLTEVAKLAKEGNLTTESIEKIPYEIIKGETAMYRCCVYKERAIVLERAKLAAGYLANGDNIDDEFVDIKEDDQIIYVIEAACDRCPINKYSVTDSCRNCLAHKCNEACNFNAITYVAGRAYINQEICKECGMCKKACPYNAIAEVMRPCKRVCPTGALDID
;
A
#
# COMPACT_ATOMS: atom_id res chain seq x y z
N MET A 1 26.11 15.89 4.14
CA MET A 1 24.88 15.62 3.36
C MET A 1 24.33 14.29 3.85
N PHE A 2 23.08 14.22 4.29
CA PHE A 2 22.52 12.96 4.76
C PHE A 2 22.37 11.98 3.60
N GLN A 3 22.79 10.73 3.81
CA GLN A 3 22.60 9.64 2.85
C GLN A 3 21.46 8.76 3.37
N PHE A 4 20.43 8.57 2.54
CA PHE A 4 19.26 7.77 2.88
C PHE A 4 19.26 6.49 2.06
N GLU A 5 18.97 5.34 2.71
CA GLU A 5 18.89 4.05 2.02
C GLU A 5 17.68 3.95 1.06
N THR A 6 16.57 4.62 1.38
CA THR A 6 15.35 4.59 0.58
C THR A 6 14.69 5.96 0.51
N GLN A 7 13.91 6.20 -0.56
CA GLN A 7 13.11 7.43 -0.69
C GLN A 7 12.15 7.62 0.47
N LEU A 8 11.63 6.52 1.04
CA LEU A 8 10.75 6.56 2.21
C LEU A 8 11.44 7.15 3.45
N LYS A 9 12.71 6.78 3.70
CA LYS A 9 13.50 7.31 4.82
C LYS A 9 13.82 8.80 4.61
N LYS A 10 14.18 9.18 3.38
CA LYS A 10 14.38 10.59 3.01
C LYS A 10 13.12 11.41 3.25
N LEU A 11 11.97 10.97 2.72
CA LEU A 11 10.69 11.64 2.88
C LEU A 11 10.27 11.74 4.36
N LYS A 12 10.50 10.69 5.15
CA LYS A 12 10.22 10.72 6.60
C LYS A 12 11.07 11.79 7.29
N HIS A 13 12.35 11.86 6.97
CA HIS A 13 13.25 12.86 7.52
C HIS A 13 12.81 14.28 7.14
N GLU A 14 12.51 14.52 5.86
CA GLU A 14 12.07 15.84 5.35
C GLU A 14 10.79 16.32 6.05
N VAL A 15 9.76 15.47 6.14
CA VAL A 15 8.52 15.80 6.84
C VAL A 15 8.76 16.13 8.31
N LEU A 16 9.49 15.28 9.03
CA LEU A 16 9.78 15.52 10.45
C LEU A 16 10.64 16.77 10.66
N THR A 17 11.52 17.10 9.71
CA THR A 17 12.34 18.31 9.78
C THR A 17 11.47 19.56 9.64
N GLU A 18 10.56 19.60 8.67
CA GLU A 18 9.69 20.77 8.49
C GLU A 18 8.74 20.97 9.67
N VAL A 19 8.12 19.89 10.17
CA VAL A 19 7.29 19.96 11.39
C VAL A 19 8.10 20.44 12.60
N ALA A 20 9.32 19.93 12.78
CA ALA A 20 10.18 20.34 13.89
C ALA A 20 10.62 21.81 13.80
N LYS A 21 10.85 22.34 12.59
CA LYS A 21 11.14 23.77 12.38
C LYS A 21 9.95 24.64 12.79
N LEU A 22 8.76 24.32 12.29
CA LEU A 22 7.53 25.05 12.63
C LEU A 22 7.24 25.02 14.13
N ALA A 23 7.41 23.85 14.76
CA ALA A 23 7.25 23.71 16.21
C ALA A 23 8.27 24.57 16.99
N LYS A 24 9.55 24.57 16.56
CA LYS A 24 10.61 25.38 17.18
C LYS A 24 10.35 26.89 17.06
N GLU A 25 9.74 27.31 15.95
CA GLU A 25 9.37 28.71 15.68
C GLU A 25 8.06 29.12 16.36
N GLY A 26 7.35 28.18 17.01
CA GLY A 26 6.04 28.44 17.62
C GLY A 26 4.92 28.67 16.61
N ASN A 27 5.11 28.23 15.36
CA ASN A 27 4.20 28.45 14.24
C ASN A 27 3.63 27.12 13.69
N LEU A 28 3.37 26.16 14.57
CA LEU A 28 2.75 24.87 14.21
C LEU A 28 1.22 25.02 14.19
N THR A 29 0.71 25.76 13.20
CA THR A 29 -0.73 25.95 12.96
C THR A 29 -1.22 25.04 11.83
N THR A 30 -2.53 24.81 11.73
CA THR A 30 -3.13 24.03 10.64
C THR A 30 -2.72 24.58 9.26
N GLU A 31 -2.80 25.91 9.07
CA GLU A 31 -2.37 26.59 7.85
C GLU A 31 -0.89 26.38 7.51
N SER A 32 -0.02 26.26 8.53
CA SER A 32 1.40 26.01 8.32
C SER A 32 1.65 24.57 7.86
N ILE A 33 0.89 23.61 8.41
CA ILE A 33 1.00 22.18 8.09
C ILE A 33 0.57 21.92 6.65
N GLU A 34 -0.52 22.56 6.20
CA GLU A 34 -1.01 22.48 4.82
C GLU A 34 0.02 22.94 3.76
N LYS A 35 0.99 23.78 4.16
CA LYS A 35 2.04 24.29 3.27
C LYS A 35 3.24 23.35 3.15
N ILE A 36 3.45 22.44 4.11
CA ILE A 36 4.58 21.49 4.13
C ILE A 36 4.71 20.68 2.82
N PRO A 37 3.64 20.15 2.21
CA PRO A 37 3.72 19.44 0.93
C PRO A 37 4.37 20.24 -0.20
N TYR A 38 4.14 21.56 -0.22
CA TYR A 38 4.67 22.45 -1.26
C TYR A 38 6.12 22.84 -1.00
N GLU A 39 6.55 22.88 0.27
CA GLU A 39 7.95 23.10 0.64
C GLU A 39 8.84 21.89 0.32
N ILE A 40 8.32 20.68 0.56
CA ILE A 40 9.04 19.43 0.30
C ILE A 40 9.04 19.10 -1.21
N ILE A 41 7.89 19.20 -1.88
CA ILE A 41 7.74 18.85 -3.30
C ILE A 41 7.70 20.12 -4.14
N LYS A 42 8.89 20.57 -4.53
CA LYS A 42 9.07 21.75 -5.40
C LYS A 42 8.86 21.37 -6.87
N GLY A 43 7.85 21.96 -7.50
CA GLY A 43 7.50 21.76 -8.91
C GLY A 43 6.23 20.93 -9.15
N GLU A 44 6.01 20.55 -10.40
CA GLU A 44 4.79 19.87 -10.87
C GLU A 44 5.05 18.46 -11.44
N THR A 45 6.29 17.98 -11.34
CA THR A 45 6.68 16.63 -11.77
C THR A 45 6.72 15.66 -10.61
N ALA A 46 5.99 14.55 -10.74
CA ALA A 46 5.98 13.47 -9.74
C ALA A 46 7.30 12.69 -9.79
N MET A 47 7.81 12.27 -8.63
CA MET A 47 9.09 11.56 -8.52
C MET A 47 8.96 10.07 -8.22
N TYR A 48 7.92 9.65 -7.48
CA TYR A 48 7.77 8.30 -6.93
C TYR A 48 6.32 7.77 -6.91
N ARG A 49 5.29 8.58 -7.17
CA ARG A 49 3.90 8.15 -7.40
C ARG A 49 3.39 8.57 -8.78
N CYS A 50 2.11 8.27 -9.05
CA CYS A 50 1.45 8.54 -10.33
C CYS A 50 1.29 10.03 -10.67
N CYS A 51 1.21 10.91 -9.67
CA CYS A 51 1.05 12.35 -9.87
C CYS A 51 1.49 13.14 -8.62
N VAL A 52 1.81 14.43 -8.81
CA VAL A 52 2.23 15.32 -7.71
C VAL A 52 1.13 15.51 -6.66
N TYR A 53 -0.13 15.52 -7.08
CA TYR A 53 -1.27 15.58 -6.16
C TYR A 53 -1.23 14.44 -5.13
N LYS A 54 -1.01 13.20 -5.58
CA LYS A 54 -0.92 12.05 -4.68
C LYS A 54 0.32 12.09 -3.79
N GLU A 55 1.44 12.60 -4.31
CA GLU A 55 2.64 12.78 -3.49
C GLU A 55 2.44 13.82 -2.38
N ARG A 56 1.81 14.95 -2.71
CA ARG A 56 1.49 16.02 -1.75
C ARG A 56 0.48 15.56 -0.70
N ALA A 57 -0.56 14.82 -1.11
CA ALA A 57 -1.51 14.22 -0.17
C ALA A 57 -0.80 13.30 0.83
N ILE A 58 0.09 12.42 0.36
CA ILE A 58 0.88 11.54 1.25
C ILE A 58 1.76 12.36 2.21
N VAL A 59 2.37 13.45 1.73
CA VAL A 59 3.18 14.34 2.58
C VAL A 59 2.34 15.05 3.63
N LEU A 60 1.15 15.53 3.25
CA LEU A 60 0.22 16.21 4.15
C LEU A 60 -0.21 15.28 5.29
N GLU A 61 -0.66 14.07 4.96
CA GLU A 61 -1.10 13.08 5.96
C GLU A 61 0.04 12.67 6.91
N ARG A 62 1.27 12.61 6.39
CA ARG A 62 2.46 12.39 7.25
C ARG A 62 2.73 13.56 8.17
N ALA A 63 2.53 14.79 7.68
CA ALA A 63 2.72 15.99 8.47
C ALA A 63 1.64 16.15 9.54
N LYS A 64 0.37 15.85 9.23
CA LYS A 64 -0.74 15.75 10.18
C LYS A 64 -0.38 14.81 11.34
N LEU A 65 0.01 13.57 11.04
CA LEU A 65 0.44 12.60 12.05
C LEU A 65 1.63 13.06 12.88
N ALA A 66 2.62 13.69 12.24
CA ALA A 66 3.80 14.21 12.94
C ALA A 66 3.48 15.40 13.86
N ALA A 67 2.42 16.15 13.56
CA ALA A 67 1.93 17.27 14.35
C ALA A 67 0.87 16.89 15.40
N GLY A 68 0.47 15.61 15.48
CA GLY A 68 -0.52 15.12 16.46
C GLY A 68 -1.96 15.03 15.95
N TYR A 69 -2.17 15.16 14.64
CA TYR A 69 -3.49 15.06 14.01
C TYR A 69 -3.68 13.71 13.30
N LEU A 70 -4.93 13.26 13.21
CA LEU A 70 -5.30 12.05 12.49
C LEU A 70 -4.99 12.15 10.99
N ALA A 71 -4.52 11.05 10.41
CA ALA A 71 -4.45 10.88 8.95
C ALA A 71 -5.82 10.43 8.42
N ASN A 72 -6.72 11.39 8.22
CA ASN A 72 -8.10 11.16 7.79
C ASN A 72 -8.30 11.11 6.27
N GLY A 73 -7.23 11.08 5.46
CA GLY A 73 -7.31 10.89 4.01
C GLY A 73 -7.99 12.04 3.26
N ASP A 74 -8.49 11.78 2.05
CA ASP A 74 -9.13 12.77 1.16
C ASP A 74 -10.61 13.08 1.56
N ASN A 75 -10.95 13.00 2.85
CA ASN A 75 -12.32 13.29 3.28
C ASN A 75 -12.66 14.77 3.07
N ILE A 76 -13.89 15.03 2.62
CA ILE A 76 -14.36 16.34 2.13
C ILE A 76 -14.16 17.48 3.14
N ASP A 77 -14.16 17.15 4.43
CA ASP A 77 -14.10 18.16 5.49
C ASP A 77 -12.67 18.55 5.88
N ASP A 78 -11.63 17.83 5.42
CA ASP A 78 -10.19 18.10 5.65
C ASP A 78 -9.84 18.55 7.10
N GLU A 79 -10.66 18.16 8.07
CA GLU A 79 -10.58 18.69 9.42
C GLU A 79 -9.34 18.14 10.10
N PHE A 80 -8.60 19.04 10.76
CA PHE A 80 -7.50 18.67 11.64
C PHE A 80 -8.08 18.15 12.95
N VAL A 81 -8.16 16.83 13.08
CA VAL A 81 -8.67 16.15 14.28
C VAL A 81 -7.51 15.70 15.16
N ASP A 82 -7.45 16.17 16.40
CA ASP A 82 -6.42 15.77 17.37
C ASP A 82 -6.50 14.26 17.68
N ILE A 83 -5.34 13.62 17.73
CA ILE A 83 -5.18 12.25 18.24
C ILE A 83 -5.32 12.27 19.77
N LYS A 84 -6.27 11.51 20.33
CA LYS A 84 -6.42 11.40 21.80
C LYS A 84 -5.46 10.35 22.37
N GLU A 85 -5.05 10.53 23.62
CA GLU A 85 -4.05 9.67 24.28
C GLU A 85 -4.48 8.20 24.42
N ASP A 86 -5.79 7.92 24.45
CA ASP A 86 -6.36 6.56 24.55
C ASP A 86 -6.68 5.93 23.17
N ASP A 87 -6.33 6.60 22.06
CA ASP A 87 -6.62 6.12 20.71
C ASP A 87 -5.56 5.11 20.19
N GLN A 88 -5.86 4.54 19.02
CA GLN A 88 -5.06 3.54 18.31
C GLN A 88 -3.58 3.95 18.12
N ILE A 89 -2.63 3.09 18.52
CA ILE A 89 -1.17 3.34 18.43
C ILE A 89 -0.65 3.38 16.98
N ILE A 90 -1.35 2.75 16.04
CA ILE A 90 -0.93 2.57 14.64
C ILE A 90 -1.92 3.23 13.69
N TYR A 91 -1.49 4.21 12.90
CA TYR A 91 -2.33 4.85 11.89
C TYR A 91 -2.01 4.38 10.47
N VAL A 92 -3.03 4.31 9.62
CA VAL A 92 -2.90 3.99 8.20
C VAL A 92 -3.10 5.28 7.40
N ILE A 93 -2.12 5.63 6.57
CA ILE A 93 -2.24 6.76 5.63
C ILE A 93 -2.96 6.25 4.39
N GLU A 94 -4.24 6.57 4.27
CA GLU A 94 -5.07 6.10 3.15
C GLU A 94 -4.53 6.54 1.79
N ALA A 95 -4.09 7.80 1.67
CA ALA A 95 -3.50 8.36 0.45
C ALA A 95 -2.27 7.57 -0.05
N ALA A 96 -1.55 6.89 0.86
CA ALA A 96 -0.39 6.06 0.55
C ALA A 96 -0.73 4.59 0.29
N CYS A 97 -1.95 4.15 0.60
CA CYS A 97 -2.39 2.78 0.46
C CYS A 97 -2.69 2.46 -1.01
N ASP A 98 -1.93 1.54 -1.60
CA ASP A 98 -2.19 1.07 -2.98
C ASP A 98 -3.31 0.02 -3.04
N ARG A 99 -4.07 -0.19 -1.95
CA ARG A 99 -5.15 -1.19 -1.82
C ARG A 99 -4.76 -2.52 -2.48
N CYS A 100 -3.72 -3.17 -1.97
CA CYS A 100 -3.18 -4.40 -2.57
C CYS A 100 -4.31 -5.38 -2.93
N PRO A 101 -4.29 -5.98 -4.14
CA PRO A 101 -5.36 -6.83 -4.62
C PRO A 101 -5.61 -7.97 -3.63
N ILE A 102 -6.89 -8.24 -3.38
CA ILE A 102 -7.32 -9.26 -2.40
C ILE A 102 -7.15 -10.68 -2.99
N ASN A 103 -7.15 -10.80 -4.33
CA ASN A 103 -7.01 -12.07 -5.02
C ASN A 103 -5.70 -12.77 -4.64
N LYS A 104 -5.77 -13.82 -3.82
CA LYS A 104 -4.58 -14.49 -3.30
C LYS A 104 -3.79 -15.20 -4.38
N TYR A 105 -4.42 -15.70 -5.44
CA TYR A 105 -3.74 -16.40 -6.53
C TYR A 105 -4.03 -15.78 -7.89
N SER A 106 -2.96 -15.43 -8.61
CA SER A 106 -3.04 -14.86 -9.96
C SER A 106 -2.06 -15.56 -10.91
N VAL A 107 -2.46 -15.69 -12.17
CA VAL A 107 -1.60 -16.25 -13.22
C VAL A 107 -0.74 -15.12 -13.79
N THR A 108 0.57 -15.36 -13.83
CA THR A 108 1.57 -14.42 -14.34
C THR A 108 1.93 -14.72 -15.80
N ASP A 109 2.71 -13.83 -16.41
CA ASP A 109 3.25 -14.00 -17.77
C ASP A 109 4.17 -15.22 -17.95
N SER A 110 4.58 -15.86 -16.85
CA SER A 110 5.35 -17.11 -16.89
C SER A 110 4.52 -18.32 -17.31
N CYS A 111 3.20 -18.19 -17.46
CA CYS A 111 2.33 -19.28 -17.88
C CYS A 111 2.71 -19.79 -19.28
N ARG A 112 2.87 -21.10 -19.41
CA ARG A 112 3.27 -21.76 -20.66
C ARG A 112 2.16 -22.54 -21.37
N ASN A 113 0.94 -22.46 -20.85
CA ASN A 113 -0.21 -23.22 -21.38
C ASN A 113 0.13 -24.69 -21.64
N CYS A 114 0.73 -25.33 -20.62
CA CYS A 114 1.25 -26.69 -20.75
C CYS A 114 0.13 -27.64 -21.17
N LEU A 115 0.39 -28.54 -22.12
CA LEU A 115 -0.58 -29.55 -22.55
C LEU A 115 -1.14 -30.38 -21.39
N ALA A 116 -0.32 -30.65 -20.37
CA ALA A 116 -0.71 -31.42 -19.20
C ALA A 116 -1.68 -30.67 -18.26
N HIS A 117 -1.81 -29.34 -18.38
CA HIS A 117 -2.78 -28.54 -17.63
C HIS A 117 -2.88 -28.83 -16.11
N LYS A 118 -1.76 -29.23 -15.47
CA LYS A 118 -1.72 -29.67 -14.07
C LYS A 118 -2.37 -28.71 -13.08
N CYS A 119 -2.30 -27.40 -13.33
CA CYS A 119 -2.95 -26.40 -12.47
C CYS A 119 -4.47 -26.55 -12.47
N ASN A 120 -5.06 -26.88 -13.63
CA ASN A 120 -6.49 -27.09 -13.81
C ASN A 120 -6.94 -28.41 -13.17
N GLU A 121 -6.22 -29.51 -13.43
CA GLU A 121 -6.51 -30.81 -12.80
C GLU A 121 -6.41 -30.77 -11.27
N ALA A 122 -5.49 -29.97 -10.73
CA ALA A 122 -5.34 -29.77 -9.28
C ALA A 122 -6.46 -28.93 -8.66
N CYS A 123 -7.34 -28.30 -9.45
CA CYS A 123 -8.39 -27.42 -8.96
C CYS A 123 -9.71 -28.18 -8.73
N ASN A 124 -10.00 -28.51 -7.48
CA ASN A 124 -11.25 -29.17 -7.09
C ASN A 124 -12.53 -28.32 -7.24
N PHE A 125 -12.37 -27.02 -7.55
CA PHE A 125 -13.46 -26.05 -7.64
C PHE A 125 -13.74 -25.61 -9.09
N ASN A 126 -13.02 -26.18 -10.06
CA ASN A 126 -13.11 -25.81 -11.48
C ASN A 126 -12.91 -24.29 -11.72
N ALA A 127 -12.06 -23.66 -10.90
CA ALA A 127 -11.84 -22.22 -10.94
C ALA A 127 -10.90 -21.77 -12.07
N ILE A 128 -10.37 -22.69 -12.88
CA ILE A 128 -9.37 -22.37 -13.90
C ILE A 128 -9.94 -22.54 -15.30
N THR A 129 -9.89 -21.46 -16.08
CA THR A 129 -10.21 -21.44 -17.50
C THR A 129 -8.98 -21.01 -18.31
N TYR A 130 -9.12 -20.88 -19.62
CA TYR A 130 -8.05 -20.42 -20.50
C TYR A 130 -8.51 -19.21 -21.31
N VAL A 131 -7.74 -18.13 -21.24
CA VAL A 131 -8.01 -16.87 -21.95
C VAL A 131 -6.72 -16.45 -22.65
N ALA A 132 -6.80 -16.13 -23.94
CA ALA A 132 -5.64 -15.72 -24.75
C ALA A 132 -4.44 -16.67 -24.63
N GLY A 133 -4.70 -17.99 -24.60
CA GLY A 133 -3.65 -19.01 -24.51
C GLY A 133 -2.93 -19.06 -23.17
N ARG A 134 -3.55 -18.58 -22.07
CA ARG A 134 -3.01 -18.67 -20.71
C ARG A 134 -4.09 -19.13 -19.74
N ALA A 135 -3.68 -19.78 -18.65
CA ALA A 135 -4.59 -20.09 -17.57
C ALA A 135 -5.14 -18.78 -16.96
N TYR A 136 -6.41 -18.79 -16.59
CA TYR A 136 -7.09 -17.70 -15.91
C TYR A 136 -7.84 -18.28 -14.71
N ILE A 137 -7.66 -17.67 -13.53
CA ILE A 137 -8.32 -18.10 -12.29
C ILE A 137 -9.54 -17.20 -12.09
N ASN A 138 -10.74 -17.78 -12.16
CA ASN A 138 -11.98 -17.10 -11.76
C ASN A 138 -11.99 -16.96 -10.23
N GLN A 139 -11.89 -15.71 -9.78
CA GLN A 139 -11.76 -15.36 -8.36
C GLN A 139 -13.09 -15.52 -7.60
N GLU A 140 -14.23 -15.49 -8.27
CA GLU A 140 -15.54 -15.63 -7.64
C GLU A 140 -15.78 -17.05 -7.10
N ILE A 141 -15.20 -18.05 -7.76
CA ILE A 141 -15.34 -19.47 -7.40
C ILE A 141 -14.09 -20.07 -6.75
N CYS A 142 -12.95 -19.37 -6.85
CA CYS A 142 -11.71 -19.79 -6.21
C CYS A 142 -11.85 -19.79 -4.68
N LYS A 143 -11.49 -20.91 -4.04
CA LYS A 143 -11.44 -21.03 -2.57
C LYS A 143 -10.03 -20.86 -1.98
N GLU A 144 -9.12 -20.31 -2.76
CA GLU A 144 -7.77 -19.94 -2.31
C GLU A 144 -6.96 -21.08 -1.64
N CYS A 145 -7.21 -22.33 -2.05
CA CYS A 145 -6.57 -23.52 -1.47
C CYS A 145 -5.09 -23.70 -1.89
N GLY A 146 -4.64 -23.03 -2.95
CA GLY A 146 -3.25 -23.04 -3.41
C GLY A 146 -2.77 -24.29 -4.13
N MET A 147 -3.66 -25.26 -4.41
CA MET A 147 -3.29 -26.51 -5.10
C MET A 147 -2.75 -26.25 -6.51
N CYS A 148 -3.35 -25.32 -7.24
CA CYS A 148 -2.90 -24.94 -8.58
C CYS A 148 -1.47 -24.36 -8.58
N LYS A 149 -1.11 -23.54 -7.58
CA LYS A 149 0.24 -23.02 -7.39
C LYS A 149 1.24 -24.15 -7.17
N LYS A 150 0.95 -25.07 -6.24
CA LYS A 150 1.83 -26.23 -5.97
C LYS A 150 2.01 -27.14 -7.19
N ALA A 151 0.97 -27.29 -8.01
CA ALA A 151 1.01 -28.14 -9.20
C ALA A 151 1.76 -27.52 -10.39
N CYS A 152 2.00 -26.21 -10.40
CA CYS A 152 2.60 -25.51 -11.53
C CYS A 152 4.13 -25.64 -11.51
N PRO A 153 4.75 -26.40 -12.45
CA PRO A 153 6.20 -26.58 -12.47
C PRO A 153 6.98 -25.32 -12.85
N TYR A 154 6.31 -24.34 -13.46
CA TYR A 154 6.90 -23.07 -13.90
C TYR A 154 6.73 -21.94 -12.89
N ASN A 155 6.14 -22.21 -11.71
CA ASN A 155 5.77 -21.16 -10.74
C ASN A 155 4.97 -20.01 -11.36
N ALA A 156 4.16 -20.30 -12.38
CA ALA A 156 3.42 -19.28 -13.11
C ALA A 156 2.25 -18.70 -12.33
N ILE A 157 1.86 -19.31 -11.20
CA ILE A 157 0.78 -18.84 -10.34
C ILE A 157 1.40 -18.17 -9.13
N ALA A 158 1.27 -16.84 -9.06
CA ALA A 158 1.72 -16.05 -7.93
C ALA A 158 0.77 -16.19 -6.76
N GLU A 159 1.31 -16.21 -5.54
CA GLU A 159 0.55 -16.02 -4.31
C GLU A 159 0.79 -14.60 -3.79
N VAL A 160 -0.23 -13.77 -3.84
CA VAL A 160 -0.19 -12.40 -3.37
C VAL A 160 -0.84 -12.37 -2.00
N MET A 161 -0.01 -12.29 -0.96
CA MET A 161 -0.44 -12.12 0.42
C MET A 161 0.03 -10.75 0.90
N ARG A 162 -0.83 -10.02 1.63
CA ARG A 162 -0.47 -8.72 2.19
C ARG A 162 0.80 -8.85 3.04
N PRO A 163 1.85 -8.04 2.79
CA PRO A 163 3.09 -8.13 3.55
C PRO A 163 2.88 -8.04 5.05
N CYS A 164 1.98 -7.17 5.51
CA CYS A 164 1.62 -7.04 6.93
C CYS A 164 1.08 -8.34 7.55
N LYS A 165 0.20 -9.08 6.84
CA LYS A 165 -0.30 -10.39 7.30
C LYS A 165 0.81 -11.43 7.34
N ARG A 166 1.68 -11.45 6.32
CA ARG A 166 2.79 -12.41 6.23
C ARG A 166 3.81 -12.26 7.36
N VAL A 167 4.11 -11.02 7.78
CA VAL A 167 5.13 -10.75 8.80
C VAL A 167 4.57 -10.72 10.23
N CYS A 168 3.25 -10.66 10.41
CA CYS A 168 2.62 -10.56 11.73
C CYS A 168 2.89 -11.84 12.57
N PRO A 169 3.69 -11.77 13.65
CA PRO A 169 4.08 -12.95 14.41
C PRO A 169 2.93 -13.53 15.25
N THR A 170 1.96 -12.69 15.60
CA THR A 170 0.81 -13.08 16.43
C THR A 170 -0.38 -13.58 15.61
N GLY A 171 -0.35 -13.44 14.28
CA GLY A 171 -1.48 -13.79 13.42
C GLY A 171 -2.71 -12.90 13.62
N ALA A 172 -2.57 -11.71 14.23
CA ALA A 172 -3.69 -10.84 14.60
C ALA A 172 -4.44 -10.19 13.41
N LEU A 173 -4.01 -10.42 12.17
CA LEU A 173 -4.59 -9.80 10.97
C LEU A 173 -5.42 -10.83 10.18
N ASP A 174 -6.74 -10.69 10.26
CA ASP A 174 -7.65 -11.39 9.37
C ASP A 174 -8.02 -10.55 8.14
N ILE A 175 -8.29 -11.27 7.05
CA ILE A 175 -8.71 -10.69 5.77
C ILE A 175 -9.95 -11.49 5.41
N ASP A 176 -11.11 -10.89 5.63
CA ASP A 176 -12.40 -11.35 5.13
C ASP A 176 -12.59 -10.94 3.66
#